data_AF-A0A1V6UU68-F1
#
_entry.id   AF-A0A1V6UU68-F1
#
_cell.length_a   1.000
_cell.length_b   1.000
_cell.length_c   1.000
_cell.angle_alpha   90.00
_cell.angle_beta   90.00
_cell.angle_gamma   90.00
#
_symmetry.space_group_name_H-M   'P 1'
#
loop_
_entity.id
_entity.type
_entity.pdbx_description
1 polymer ?
#
loop_
_entity_poly.entity_id
_entity_poly.type
_entity_poly.pdbx_seq_one_letter_code
_entity_poly.pdbx_strand_id
1 'polypeptide(L)'
;MATSMRVSRIRNPALFICDIQDKFRDGIYEFPKLVSTTEKLLRAASTLQTPVFITTQSRAKLGNTVPELQQHLNGTHVRADVDKTLFSMITPEIEKLLPAPGSAPLDVIIAGIETHICVMQTTLDLLERGHRVYIPVDAVSSINPEERGIALARLRDAGAVITSSESLLFEILGDASHEAFRAVSGLIKETKEKVNFLIKDQTYAINQPYIQLHASGVSFVRKQRWHPQPPIGPLPIILRLNDSFRRVKSS
;
A
#
# COMPACT_ATOMS: atom_id res chain seq x y z
N MET A 1 -2.56 -11.06 -27.71
CA MET A 1 -3.67 -11.24 -26.74
C MET A 1 -3.44 -10.57 -25.37
N ALA A 2 -2.34 -9.86 -25.12
CA ALA A 2 -2.07 -9.21 -23.83
C ALA A 2 -2.95 -7.97 -23.51
N THR A 3 -3.58 -7.36 -24.51
CA THR A 3 -4.28 -6.07 -24.36
C THR A 3 -5.65 -6.16 -23.66
N SER A 4 -6.28 -7.34 -23.62
CA SER A 4 -7.66 -7.49 -23.13
C SER A 4 -7.79 -7.44 -21.60
N MET A 5 -6.78 -7.92 -20.86
CA MET A 5 -6.89 -8.09 -19.39
C MET A 5 -6.74 -6.80 -18.58
N ARG A 6 -6.18 -5.73 -19.17
CA ARG A 6 -5.96 -4.45 -18.46
C ARG A 6 -7.20 -3.53 -18.44
N VAL A 7 -8.25 -3.84 -19.20
CA VAL A 7 -9.38 -2.90 -19.46
C VAL A 7 -10.69 -3.33 -18.76
N SER A 8 -10.73 -4.48 -18.08
CA SER A 8 -11.95 -4.94 -17.40
C SER A 8 -12.07 -4.45 -15.96
N ARG A 9 -13.30 -4.25 -15.47
CA ARG A 9 -13.56 -4.04 -14.03
C ARG A 9 -13.21 -5.27 -13.20
N ILE A 10 -13.05 -5.11 -11.89
CA ILE A 10 -13.02 -6.23 -10.92
C ILE A 10 -14.35 -7.00 -10.99
N ARG A 11 -14.27 -8.33 -11.11
CA ARG A 11 -15.44 -9.24 -11.21
C ARG A 11 -15.31 -10.48 -10.35
N ASN A 12 -14.09 -10.92 -10.05
CA ASN A 12 -13.83 -12.13 -9.27
C ASN A 12 -12.81 -11.85 -8.15
N PRO A 13 -13.16 -10.98 -7.17
CA PRO A 13 -12.21 -10.51 -6.17
C PRO A 13 -11.78 -11.61 -5.20
N ALA A 14 -10.52 -11.57 -4.78
CA ALA A 14 -10.01 -12.31 -3.62
C ALA A 14 -9.04 -11.42 -2.84
N LEU A 15 -9.18 -11.37 -1.52
CA LEU A 15 -8.35 -10.54 -0.64
C LEU A 15 -7.22 -11.38 -0.01
N PHE A 16 -5.99 -10.91 -0.16
CA PHE A 16 -4.78 -11.54 0.35
C PHE A 16 -4.15 -10.63 1.42
N ILE A 17 -4.02 -11.15 2.64
CA ILE A 17 -3.43 -10.47 3.80
C ILE A 17 -2.02 -11.02 4.02
N CYS A 18 -1.03 -10.23 3.62
CA CYS A 18 0.38 -10.61 3.60
C CYS A 18 1.09 -10.17 4.88
N ASP A 19 1.29 -11.11 5.81
CA ASP A 19 2.30 -11.05 6.88
C ASP A 19 2.20 -9.82 7.82
N ILE A 20 1.01 -9.29 8.09
CA ILE A 20 0.81 -8.14 9.02
C ILE A 20 0.91 -8.61 10.47
N GLN A 21 2.14 -8.84 10.94
CA GLN A 21 2.43 -9.45 12.23
C GLN A 21 2.93 -8.45 13.29
N ASP A 22 2.70 -8.78 14.57
CA ASP A 22 3.00 -7.88 15.69
C ASP A 22 4.47 -7.43 15.78
N LYS A 23 5.44 -8.29 15.43
CA LYS A 23 6.87 -7.91 15.53
C LYS A 23 7.29 -6.85 14.53
N PHE A 24 6.50 -6.58 13.50
CA PHE A 24 6.76 -5.52 12.53
C PHE A 24 6.19 -4.15 12.93
N ARG A 25 5.38 -4.10 14.00
CA ARG A 25 4.62 -2.91 14.41
C ARG A 25 5.45 -1.63 14.51
N ASP A 26 6.63 -1.73 15.11
CA ASP A 26 7.48 -0.57 15.38
C ASP A 26 8.43 -0.25 14.22
N GLY A 27 8.59 -1.16 13.26
CA GLY A 27 9.51 -1.02 12.13
C GLY A 27 8.85 -0.51 10.87
N ILE A 28 7.59 -0.89 10.61
CA ILE A 28 6.91 -0.56 9.36
C ILE A 28 6.45 0.89 9.34
N TYR A 29 6.76 1.59 8.26
CA TYR A 29 6.27 2.95 8.01
C TYR A 29 4.75 3.00 8.07
N GLU A 30 4.20 3.85 8.94
CA GLU A 30 2.76 4.12 9.05
C GLU A 30 1.92 2.85 9.33
N PHE A 31 2.47 1.91 10.11
CA PHE A 31 1.81 0.63 10.44
C PHE A 31 0.38 0.76 10.97
N PRO A 32 0.02 1.71 11.87
CA PRO A 32 -1.37 1.87 12.32
C PRO A 32 -2.34 2.18 11.18
N LYS A 33 -1.91 2.95 10.17
CA LYS A 33 -2.74 3.28 9.00
C LYS A 33 -2.89 2.09 8.06
N LEU A 34 -1.83 1.31 7.88
CA LEU A 34 -1.88 0.02 7.19
C LEU A 34 -2.92 -0.89 7.86
N VAL A 35 -2.83 -1.09 9.17
CA VAL A 35 -3.77 -1.94 9.93
C VAL A 35 -5.20 -1.44 9.79
N SER A 36 -5.44 -0.13 9.94
CA SER A 36 -6.79 0.45 9.78
C SER A 36 -7.35 0.25 8.37
N THR A 37 -6.51 0.32 7.34
CA THR A 37 -6.95 0.11 5.95
C THR A 37 -7.21 -1.38 5.69
N THR A 38 -6.38 -2.25 6.22
CA THR A 38 -6.60 -3.71 6.13
C THR A 38 -7.87 -4.13 6.86
N GLU A 39 -8.13 -3.57 8.04
CA GLU A 39 -9.38 -3.82 8.77
C GLU A 39 -10.61 -3.42 7.94
N LYS A 40 -10.55 -2.26 7.28
CA LYS A 40 -11.58 -1.82 6.33
C LYS A 40 -11.78 -2.85 5.21
N LEU A 41 -10.71 -3.33 4.60
CA LEU A 41 -10.80 -4.32 3.52
C LEU A 41 -11.39 -5.64 4.02
N LEU A 42 -11.02 -6.11 5.21
CA LEU A 42 -11.57 -7.33 5.82
C LEU A 42 -13.07 -7.20 6.14
N ARG A 43 -13.50 -6.07 6.73
CA ARG A 43 -14.92 -5.80 7.01
C ARG A 43 -15.75 -5.74 5.71
N ALA A 44 -15.20 -5.12 4.66
CA ALA A 44 -15.83 -5.12 3.35
C ALA A 44 -15.87 -6.53 2.73
N ALA A 45 -14.78 -7.29 2.82
CA ALA A 45 -14.72 -8.67 2.32
C ALA A 45 -15.75 -9.58 3.00
N SER A 46 -15.96 -9.43 4.30
CA SER A 46 -17.04 -10.12 5.02
C SER A 46 -18.42 -9.74 4.50
N THR A 47 -18.68 -8.44 4.28
CA THR A 47 -19.98 -7.96 3.74
C THR A 47 -20.24 -8.48 2.32
N LEU A 48 -19.20 -8.52 1.49
CA LEU A 48 -19.27 -8.92 0.09
C LEU A 48 -19.03 -10.43 -0.13
N GLN A 49 -18.84 -11.20 0.95
CA GLN A 49 -18.44 -12.62 0.91
C GLN A 49 -17.23 -12.89 0.00
N THR A 50 -16.29 -11.94 -0.05
CA THR A 50 -15.06 -12.05 -0.83
C THR A 50 -14.11 -13.05 -0.16
N PRO A 51 -13.58 -14.05 -0.90
CA PRO A 51 -12.59 -14.99 -0.35
C PRO A 51 -11.37 -14.28 0.24
N VAL A 52 -10.94 -14.71 1.44
CA VAL A 52 -9.78 -14.15 2.14
C VAL A 52 -8.70 -15.21 2.34
N PHE A 53 -7.45 -14.86 2.03
CA PHE A 53 -6.25 -15.67 2.24
C PHE A 53 -5.29 -14.91 3.13
N ILE A 54 -4.79 -15.55 4.19
CA ILE A 54 -3.93 -14.92 5.18
C ILE A 54 -2.63 -15.71 5.25
N THR A 55 -1.52 -14.99 5.37
CA THR A 55 -0.25 -15.61 5.73
C THR A 55 0.43 -14.89 6.89
N THR A 56 1.29 -15.65 7.57
CA THR A 56 2.34 -15.10 8.43
C THR A 56 3.69 -15.59 7.94
N GLN A 57 4.72 -14.76 8.07
CA GLN A 57 6.10 -15.17 7.87
C GLN A 57 6.67 -15.67 9.20
N SER A 58 7.10 -16.93 9.26
CA SER A 58 7.81 -17.51 10.42
C SER A 58 7.21 -17.12 11.78
N ARG A 59 5.93 -17.43 11.98
CA ARG A 59 5.08 -16.99 13.12
C ARG A 59 5.74 -17.15 14.48
N ALA A 60 6.47 -18.24 14.68
CA ALA A 60 7.21 -18.47 15.93
C ALA A 60 8.24 -17.37 16.26
N LYS A 61 8.81 -16.71 15.23
CA LYS A 61 9.81 -15.64 15.36
C LYS A 61 9.18 -14.25 15.27
N LEU A 62 8.25 -14.06 14.34
CA LEU A 62 7.71 -12.74 13.98
C LEU A 62 6.31 -12.46 14.58
N GLY A 63 5.78 -13.40 15.35
CA GLY A 63 4.49 -13.26 16.03
C GLY A 63 3.30 -13.61 15.14
N ASN A 64 2.11 -13.49 15.69
CA ASN A 64 0.86 -13.70 14.97
C ASN A 64 0.50 -12.46 14.15
N THR A 65 -0.51 -12.61 13.27
CA THR A 65 -1.23 -11.47 12.71
C THR A 65 -1.74 -10.57 13.84
N VAL A 66 -1.67 -9.25 13.65
CA VAL A 66 -1.94 -8.30 14.74
C VAL A 66 -3.34 -8.46 15.35
N PRO A 67 -3.51 -8.23 16.67
CA PRO A 67 -4.76 -8.43 17.40
C PRO A 67 -5.95 -7.67 16.81
N GLU A 68 -5.71 -6.47 16.27
CA GLU A 68 -6.74 -5.62 15.67
C GLU A 68 -7.49 -6.32 14.52
N LEU A 69 -6.80 -7.20 13.79
CA LEU A 69 -7.37 -7.90 12.65
C LEU A 69 -8.01 -9.25 13.02
N GLN A 70 -7.62 -9.86 14.14
CA GLN A 70 -7.94 -11.25 14.50
C GLN A 70 -9.45 -11.57 14.49
N GLN A 71 -10.28 -10.64 14.97
CA GLN A 71 -11.74 -10.83 14.98
C GLN A 71 -12.35 -10.99 13.57
N HIS A 72 -11.65 -10.51 12.54
CA HIS A 72 -12.10 -10.56 11.15
C HIS A 72 -11.54 -11.76 10.38
N LEU A 73 -10.74 -12.63 11.01
CA LEU A 73 -10.03 -13.74 10.36
C LEU A 73 -10.71 -15.11 10.53
N ASN A 74 -11.91 -15.17 11.12
CA ASN A 74 -12.60 -16.44 11.46
C ASN A 74 -13.91 -16.67 10.68
N GLY A 75 -14.17 -15.89 9.62
CA GLY A 75 -15.40 -15.99 8.83
C GLY A 75 -15.40 -17.15 7.81
N THR A 76 -16.57 -17.58 7.36
CA THR A 76 -16.74 -18.62 6.32
C THR A 76 -16.10 -18.27 4.97
N HIS A 77 -15.88 -16.98 4.71
CA HIS A 77 -15.20 -16.48 3.53
C HIS A 77 -13.67 -16.59 3.62
N VAL A 78 -13.12 -16.83 4.82
CA VAL A 78 -11.68 -17.05 5.02
C VAL A 78 -11.33 -18.46 4.56
N ARG A 79 -10.45 -18.54 3.57
CA ARG A 79 -10.07 -19.80 2.90
C ARG A 79 -8.79 -20.41 3.43
N ALA A 80 -7.88 -19.58 3.95
CA ALA A 80 -6.58 -20.02 4.43
C ALA A 80 -5.99 -19.04 5.46
N ASP A 81 -5.31 -19.59 6.47
CA ASP A 81 -4.37 -18.91 7.36
C ASP A 81 -3.12 -19.78 7.48
N VAL A 82 -2.06 -19.43 6.75
CA VAL A 82 -0.87 -20.28 6.56
C VAL A 82 0.37 -19.58 7.09
N ASP A 83 1.10 -20.27 7.97
CA ASP A 83 2.46 -19.85 8.33
C ASP A 83 3.47 -20.35 7.30
N LYS A 84 4.38 -19.48 6.87
CA LYS A 84 5.33 -19.77 5.79
C LYS A 84 6.73 -19.26 6.08
N THR A 85 7.70 -19.86 5.40
CA THR A 85 9.06 -19.33 5.29
C THR A 85 9.34 -18.74 3.90
N LEU A 86 8.55 -19.13 2.89
CA LEU A 86 8.57 -18.53 1.56
C LEU A 86 8.13 -17.06 1.64
N PHE A 87 8.81 -16.15 0.93
CA PHE A 87 8.40 -14.75 0.90
C PHE A 87 7.06 -14.57 0.19
N SER A 88 6.87 -15.20 -0.96
CA SER A 88 5.57 -15.25 -1.65
C SER A 88 4.51 -15.97 -0.80
N MET A 89 3.27 -15.47 -0.81
CA MET A 89 2.12 -16.15 -0.22
C MET A 89 1.72 -17.42 -0.99
N ILE A 90 2.25 -17.65 -2.19
CA ILE A 90 1.88 -18.77 -3.03
C ILE A 90 2.61 -20.05 -2.59
N THR A 91 2.24 -20.53 -1.39
CA THR A 91 2.68 -21.82 -0.85
C THR A 91 1.87 -22.95 -1.48
N PRO A 92 2.31 -24.22 -1.37
CA PRO A 92 1.54 -25.35 -1.87
C PRO A 92 0.10 -25.44 -1.31
N GLU A 93 -0.13 -24.98 -0.09
CA GLU A 93 -1.45 -24.91 0.55
C GLU A 93 -2.35 -23.87 -0.13
N ILE A 94 -1.82 -22.68 -0.41
CA ILE A 94 -2.58 -21.62 -1.08
C ILE A 94 -2.79 -21.95 -2.56
N GLU A 95 -1.76 -22.47 -3.25
CA GLU A 95 -1.83 -22.86 -4.66
C GLU A 95 -2.99 -23.83 -4.94
N LYS A 96 -3.20 -24.83 -4.05
CA LYS A 96 -4.30 -25.81 -4.18
C LYS A 96 -5.69 -25.19 -4.10
N LEU A 97 -5.80 -23.98 -3.54
CA LEU A 97 -7.06 -23.25 -3.37
C LEU A 97 -7.29 -22.23 -4.49
N LEU A 98 -6.28 -21.98 -5.35
CA LEU A 98 -6.42 -21.10 -6.50
C LEU A 98 -7.19 -21.79 -7.64
N PRO A 99 -7.85 -21.03 -8.53
CA PRO A 99 -8.44 -21.60 -9.73
C PRO A 99 -7.40 -22.35 -10.57
N ALA A 100 -7.77 -23.52 -11.09
CA ALA A 100 -6.89 -24.31 -11.95
C ALA A 100 -6.51 -23.54 -13.22
N PRO A 101 -5.32 -23.80 -13.82
CA PRO A 101 -4.92 -23.20 -15.08
C PRO A 101 -6.01 -23.31 -16.16
N GLY A 102 -6.29 -22.19 -16.83
CA GLY A 102 -7.37 -22.09 -17.83
C GLY A 102 -8.75 -21.70 -17.28
N SER A 103 -8.92 -21.64 -15.96
CA SER A 103 -10.11 -21.08 -15.32
C SER A 103 -10.16 -19.56 -15.41
N ALA A 104 -11.31 -18.96 -15.10
CA ALA A 104 -11.42 -17.51 -14.97
C ALA A 104 -10.42 -16.99 -13.90
N PRO A 105 -9.63 -15.96 -14.22
CA PRO A 105 -8.64 -15.44 -13.29
C PRO A 105 -9.30 -14.80 -12.07
N LEU A 106 -8.59 -14.82 -10.94
CA LEU A 106 -8.91 -13.98 -9.79
C LEU A 106 -8.50 -12.53 -10.06
N ASP A 107 -9.26 -11.60 -9.49
CA ASP A 107 -8.86 -10.23 -9.24
C ASP A 107 -8.30 -10.14 -7.81
N VAL A 108 -7.02 -10.44 -7.64
CA VAL A 108 -6.36 -10.53 -6.34
C VAL A 108 -6.02 -9.15 -5.80
N ILE A 109 -6.46 -8.89 -4.58
CA ILE A 109 -6.23 -7.64 -3.84
C ILE A 109 -5.23 -7.96 -2.75
N ILE A 110 -4.06 -7.32 -2.76
CA ILE A 110 -3.02 -7.61 -1.75
C ILE A 110 -2.88 -6.45 -0.78
N ALA A 111 -3.07 -6.74 0.51
CA ALA A 111 -2.77 -5.84 1.61
C ALA A 111 -1.71 -6.47 2.51
N GLY A 112 -0.72 -5.69 2.96
CA GLY A 112 0.26 -6.15 3.94
C GLY A 112 1.70 -5.71 3.67
N ILE A 113 2.64 -6.52 4.14
CA ILE A 113 4.06 -6.20 4.23
C ILE A 113 4.95 -7.38 3.84
N GLU A 114 6.21 -7.16 3.46
CA GLU A 114 6.74 -5.86 3.01
C GLU A 114 6.45 -5.65 1.52
N THR A 115 6.16 -4.39 1.13
CA THR A 115 5.82 -4.03 -0.26
C THR A 115 6.85 -4.55 -1.25
N HIS A 116 8.14 -4.43 -0.91
CA HIS A 116 9.28 -4.79 -1.76
C HIS A 116 9.79 -6.22 -1.55
N ILE A 117 9.15 -7.03 -0.69
CA ILE A 117 9.56 -8.42 -0.41
C ILE A 117 8.38 -9.37 -0.66
N CYS A 118 7.58 -9.66 0.38
CA CYS A 118 6.52 -10.66 0.32
C CYS A 118 5.39 -10.23 -0.63
N VAL A 119 4.94 -8.97 -0.55
CA VAL A 119 3.90 -8.44 -1.45
C VAL A 119 4.38 -8.49 -2.90
N MET A 120 5.61 -8.06 -3.16
CA MET A 120 6.16 -8.03 -4.51
C MET A 120 6.29 -9.44 -5.11
N GLN A 121 6.90 -10.39 -4.39
CA GLN A 121 7.05 -11.76 -4.88
C GLN A 121 5.70 -12.45 -5.09
N THR A 122 4.76 -12.27 -4.15
CA THR A 122 3.38 -12.77 -4.30
C THR A 122 2.71 -12.21 -5.54
N THR A 123 2.87 -10.91 -5.80
CA THR A 123 2.30 -10.25 -6.98
C THR A 123 2.85 -10.84 -8.27
N LEU A 124 4.18 -10.99 -8.37
CA LEU A 124 4.83 -11.53 -9.56
C LEU A 124 4.38 -12.97 -9.83
N ASP A 125 4.31 -13.80 -8.80
CA ASP A 125 3.85 -15.19 -8.90
C ASP A 125 2.39 -15.30 -9.37
N LEU A 126 1.51 -14.44 -8.87
CA LEU A 126 0.10 -14.40 -9.28
C LEU A 126 -0.08 -13.90 -10.71
N LEU A 127 0.70 -12.90 -11.13
CA LEU A 127 0.69 -12.40 -12.50
C LEU A 127 1.19 -13.47 -13.48
N GLU A 128 2.25 -14.21 -13.13
CA GLU A 128 2.76 -15.32 -13.94
C GLU A 128 1.71 -16.44 -14.13
N ARG A 129 0.86 -16.65 -13.11
CA ARG A 129 -0.29 -17.59 -13.15
C ARG A 129 -1.51 -17.03 -13.89
N GLY A 130 -1.42 -15.83 -14.45
CA GLY A 130 -2.50 -15.20 -15.23
C GLY A 130 -3.60 -14.56 -14.38
N HIS A 131 -3.42 -14.42 -13.08
CA HIS A 131 -4.32 -13.63 -12.24
C HIS A 131 -4.09 -12.13 -12.43
N ARG A 132 -5.09 -11.33 -12.07
CA ARG A 132 -5.00 -9.88 -12.09
C ARG A 132 -4.73 -9.41 -10.67
N VAL A 133 -3.73 -8.56 -10.47
CA VAL A 133 -3.34 -8.12 -9.13
C VAL A 133 -3.57 -6.63 -8.95
N TYR A 134 -4.21 -6.26 -7.84
CA TYR A 134 -4.52 -4.89 -7.44
C TYR A 134 -3.82 -4.60 -6.12
N ILE A 135 -3.04 -3.53 -6.11
CA ILE A 135 -2.28 -3.08 -4.96
C ILE A 135 -2.86 -1.76 -4.46
N PRO A 136 -3.77 -1.78 -3.46
CA PRO A 136 -4.17 -0.58 -2.74
C PRO A 136 -2.97 -0.01 -1.98
N VAL A 137 -2.46 1.14 -2.44
CA VAL A 137 -1.22 1.74 -1.90
C VAL A 137 -1.32 2.10 -0.41
N ASP A 138 -2.53 2.40 0.04
CA ASP A 138 -2.90 2.67 1.42
C ASP A 138 -3.03 1.41 2.30
N ALA A 139 -2.91 0.21 1.71
CA ALA A 139 -2.91 -1.06 2.43
C ALA A 139 -1.60 -1.86 2.25
N VAL A 140 -0.52 -1.22 1.78
CA VAL A 140 0.82 -1.85 1.73
C VAL A 140 1.90 -0.94 2.29
N SER A 141 2.86 -1.52 2.99
CA SER A 141 4.00 -0.76 3.52
C SER A 141 5.29 -1.57 3.61
N SER A 142 6.38 -0.88 3.94
CA SER A 142 7.72 -1.43 4.15
C SER A 142 8.35 -0.69 5.34
N ILE A 143 9.44 -1.25 5.88
CA ILE A 143 10.20 -0.57 6.94
C ILE A 143 10.76 0.75 6.39
N ASN A 144 11.40 0.69 5.23
CA ASN A 144 11.92 1.87 4.56
C ASN A 144 10.85 2.49 3.64
N PRO A 145 10.39 3.73 3.87
CA PRO A 145 9.33 4.33 3.07
C PRO A 145 9.69 4.52 1.59
N GLU A 146 10.97 4.74 1.27
CA GLU A 146 11.47 4.93 -0.10
C GLU A 146 11.34 3.63 -0.94
N GLU A 147 11.55 2.47 -0.33
CA GLU A 147 11.42 1.15 -0.98
C GLU A 147 9.98 0.90 -1.47
N ARG A 148 8.98 1.48 -0.79
CA ARG A 148 7.56 1.36 -1.21
C ARG A 148 7.38 1.92 -2.61
N GLY A 149 7.95 3.10 -2.89
CA GLY A 149 7.84 3.77 -4.18
C GLY A 149 8.45 2.95 -5.32
N ILE A 150 9.65 2.43 -5.09
CA ILE A 150 10.40 1.60 -6.05
C ILE A 150 9.63 0.31 -6.34
N ALA A 151 9.17 -0.39 -5.30
CA ALA A 151 8.40 -1.62 -5.46
C ALA A 151 7.08 -1.38 -6.21
N LEU A 152 6.33 -0.34 -5.86
CA LEU A 152 5.07 0.00 -6.53
C LEU A 152 5.26 0.36 -8.01
N ALA A 153 6.35 1.03 -8.36
CA ALA A 153 6.70 1.30 -9.76
C ALA A 153 6.99 0.00 -10.51
N ARG A 154 7.85 -0.87 -9.96
CA ARG A 154 8.16 -2.18 -10.54
C ARG A 154 6.91 -3.05 -10.71
N LEU A 155 6.02 -3.09 -9.71
CA LEU A 155 4.79 -3.88 -9.77
C LEU A 155 3.84 -3.38 -10.86
N ARG A 156 3.76 -2.05 -11.06
CA ARG A 156 3.00 -1.47 -12.16
C ARG A 156 3.55 -1.90 -13.51
N ASP A 157 4.87 -1.84 -13.69
CA ASP A 157 5.54 -2.23 -14.93
C ASP A 157 5.36 -3.73 -15.21
N ALA A 158 5.37 -4.56 -14.16
CA ALA A 158 5.06 -5.99 -14.25
C ALA A 158 3.59 -6.27 -14.63
N GLY A 159 2.69 -5.30 -14.48
CA GLY A 159 1.29 -5.40 -14.89
C GLY A 159 0.26 -5.41 -13.76
N ALA A 160 0.67 -5.19 -12.51
CA ALA A 160 -0.27 -4.95 -11.41
C ALA A 160 -0.95 -3.59 -11.53
N VAL A 161 -2.20 -3.51 -11.08
CA VAL A 161 -2.96 -2.27 -11.00
C VAL A 161 -2.69 -1.61 -9.65
N ILE A 162 -2.03 -0.46 -9.68
CA ILE A 162 -1.79 0.35 -8.48
C ILE A 162 -3.02 1.25 -8.25
N THR A 163 -3.66 1.13 -7.09
CA THR A 163 -4.96 1.76 -6.79
C THR A 163 -5.04 2.20 -5.32
N SER A 164 -6.21 2.61 -4.84
CA SER A 164 -6.51 2.83 -3.43
C SER A 164 -7.64 1.90 -2.96
N SER A 165 -7.69 1.61 -1.67
CA SER A 165 -8.75 0.80 -1.09
C SER A 165 -10.16 1.39 -1.33
N GLU A 166 -10.32 2.71 -1.36
CA GLU A 166 -11.61 3.36 -1.66
C GLU A 166 -12.02 3.15 -3.12
N SER A 167 -11.12 3.43 -4.07
CA SER A 167 -11.40 3.24 -5.49
C SER A 167 -11.77 1.79 -5.79
N LEU A 168 -11.04 0.87 -5.18
CA LEU A 168 -11.23 -0.56 -5.34
C LEU A 168 -12.60 -1.03 -4.83
N LEU A 169 -13.02 -0.58 -3.65
CA LEU A 169 -14.30 -1.00 -3.07
C LEU A 169 -15.49 -0.48 -3.89
N PHE A 170 -15.43 0.75 -4.39
CA PHE A 170 -16.47 1.26 -5.28
C PHE A 170 -16.47 0.60 -6.66
N GLU A 171 -15.30 0.22 -7.18
CA GLU A 171 -15.21 -0.56 -8.41
C GLU A 171 -15.88 -1.93 -8.29
N ILE A 172 -15.68 -2.63 -7.16
CA ILE A 172 -16.32 -3.92 -6.87
C ILE A 172 -17.85 -3.79 -6.82
N LEU A 173 -18.36 -2.75 -6.15
CA LEU A 173 -19.80 -2.51 -6.06
C LEU A 173 -20.41 -2.20 -7.44
N GLY A 174 -19.71 -1.40 -8.25
CA GLY A 174 -20.10 -1.04 -9.61
C GLY A 174 -21.33 -0.11 -9.75
N ASP A 175 -22.23 -0.09 -8.77
CA ASP A 175 -23.45 0.71 -8.72
C ASP A 175 -23.81 1.12 -7.28
N ALA A 176 -24.37 2.32 -7.11
CA ALA A 176 -24.89 2.79 -5.82
C ALA A 176 -26.18 2.08 -5.38
N SER A 177 -26.85 1.37 -6.30
CA SER A 177 -28.00 0.53 -6.00
C SER A 177 -27.62 -0.87 -5.48
N HIS A 178 -26.32 -1.21 -5.44
CA HIS A 178 -25.86 -2.51 -4.95
C HIS A 178 -26.30 -2.73 -3.49
N GLU A 179 -26.75 -3.92 -3.13
CA GLU A 179 -27.29 -4.22 -1.79
C GLU A 179 -26.31 -3.88 -0.66
N ALA A 180 -25.03 -4.20 -0.84
CA ALA A 180 -23.95 -3.89 0.09
C ALA A 180 -23.49 -2.41 0.09
N PHE A 181 -24.01 -1.55 -0.80
CA PHE A 181 -23.51 -0.18 -0.98
C PHE A 181 -23.54 0.61 0.33
N ARG A 182 -24.65 0.58 1.07
CA ARG A 182 -24.79 1.34 2.32
C ARG A 182 -23.78 0.91 3.38
N ALA A 183 -23.55 -0.40 3.50
CA ALA A 183 -22.59 -0.94 4.46
C ALA A 183 -21.15 -0.54 4.09
N VAL A 184 -20.76 -0.72 2.83
CA VAL A 184 -19.40 -0.41 2.35
C VAL A 184 -19.14 1.11 2.34
N SER A 185 -20.10 1.92 1.87
CA SER A 185 -19.97 3.38 1.89
C SER A 185 -19.90 3.93 3.32
N GLY A 186 -20.70 3.37 4.25
CA GLY A 186 -20.63 3.70 5.68
C GLY A 186 -19.24 3.43 6.26
N LEU A 187 -18.66 2.28 5.92
CA LEU A 187 -17.32 1.89 6.34
C LEU A 187 -16.22 2.83 5.79
N ILE A 188 -16.31 3.22 4.52
CA ILE A 188 -15.37 4.20 3.93
C ILE A 188 -15.47 5.54 4.66
N LYS A 189 -16.69 5.99 4.98
CA LYS A 189 -16.91 7.23 5.72
C LYS A 189 -16.36 7.18 7.14
N GLU A 190 -16.53 6.05 7.83
CA GLU A 190 -16.00 5.79 9.19
C GLU A 190 -14.47 5.87 9.23
N THR A 191 -13.80 5.40 8.19
CA THR A 191 -12.34 5.21 8.15
C THR A 191 -11.58 6.35 7.46
N LYS A 192 -12.28 7.30 6.85
CA LYS A 192 -11.73 8.38 6.03
C LYS A 192 -10.55 9.14 6.67
N GLU A 193 -10.69 9.54 7.94
CA GLU A 193 -9.67 10.31 8.65
C GLU A 193 -8.42 9.47 8.98
N LYS A 194 -8.58 8.15 9.14
CA LYS A 194 -7.47 7.23 9.47
C LYS A 194 -6.61 6.90 8.25
N VAL A 195 -7.13 7.02 7.03
CA VAL A 195 -6.51 6.51 5.79
C VAL A 195 -5.93 7.63 4.90
N ASN A 196 -6.40 8.88 5.03
CA ASN A 196 -6.12 9.99 4.11
C ASN A 196 -4.63 10.40 3.92
N PHE A 197 -3.73 10.06 4.84
CA PHE A 197 -2.33 10.55 4.78
C PHE A 197 -1.39 9.67 3.94
N LEU A 198 -1.63 8.35 3.84
CA LEU A 198 -0.74 7.43 3.13
C LEU A 198 -0.64 7.73 1.63
N ILE A 199 -1.74 8.19 1.03
CA ILE A 199 -1.83 8.43 -0.41
C ILE A 199 -1.00 9.66 -0.82
N LYS A 200 -0.95 10.72 0.00
CA LYS A 200 -0.28 11.99 -0.32
C LYS A 200 1.24 11.84 -0.47
N ASP A 201 1.85 10.99 0.34
CA ASP A 201 3.30 10.74 0.30
C ASP A 201 3.69 9.84 -0.88
N GLN A 202 2.82 8.89 -1.22
CA GLN A 202 3.11 7.95 -2.31
C GLN A 202 2.91 8.55 -3.70
N THR A 203 2.06 9.58 -3.85
CA THR A 203 1.80 10.22 -5.15
C THR A 203 3.07 10.81 -5.77
N TYR A 204 4.04 11.20 -4.94
CA TYR A 204 5.34 11.65 -5.41
C TYR A 204 6.18 10.52 -6.02
N ALA A 205 6.11 9.30 -5.50
CA ALA A 205 6.90 8.17 -5.98
C ALA A 205 6.31 7.50 -7.23
N ILE A 206 4.98 7.42 -7.35
CA ILE A 206 4.34 6.84 -8.54
C ILE A 206 4.52 7.70 -9.81
N ASN A 207 4.80 9.00 -9.67
CA ASN A 207 4.94 9.96 -10.77
C ASN A 207 6.38 10.35 -11.11
N GLN A 208 7.40 9.74 -10.50
CA GLN A 208 8.78 9.99 -10.94
C GLN A 208 9.02 9.25 -12.27
N PRO A 209 9.37 9.95 -13.37
CA PRO A 209 9.92 9.25 -14.52
C PRO A 209 11.20 8.56 -14.07
N TYR A 210 11.32 7.25 -14.33
CA TYR A 210 12.60 6.57 -14.23
C TYR A 210 13.62 7.40 -15.01
N ILE A 211 14.67 7.88 -14.34
CA ILE A 211 15.89 8.28 -15.05
C ILE A 211 16.44 6.98 -15.60
N GLN A 212 16.02 6.67 -16.82
CA GLN A 212 16.57 5.60 -17.62
C GLN A 212 17.99 6.06 -17.96
N LEU A 213 18.96 5.67 -17.14
CA LEU A 213 20.38 5.77 -17.47
C LEU A 213 20.63 4.84 -18.65
N HIS A 214 20.29 5.31 -19.85
CA HIS A 214 20.77 4.73 -21.08
C HIS A 214 22.28 4.96 -21.13
N ALA A 215 23.03 3.91 -20.79
CA ALA A 215 24.42 3.76 -21.18
C ALA A 215 24.48 3.58 -22.71
N SER A 216 24.38 4.67 -23.45
CA SER A 216 24.88 4.77 -24.82
C SER A 216 25.21 6.23 -25.08
N GLY A 217 26.50 6.53 -25.03
CA GLY A 217 27.00 7.88 -25.26
C GLY A 217 26.60 8.38 -26.63
N VAL A 218 25.82 9.46 -26.66
CA VAL A 218 25.88 10.48 -27.71
C VAL A 218 25.56 11.82 -27.04
N SER A 219 26.48 12.76 -27.21
CA SER A 219 26.39 14.16 -26.81
C SER A 219 25.20 14.87 -27.46
N PHE A 220 24.43 15.62 -26.67
CA PHE A 220 23.76 16.82 -27.18
C PHE A 220 23.67 17.92 -26.12
N VAL A 221 23.88 19.13 -26.61
CA VAL A 221 24.15 20.37 -25.87
C VAL A 221 22.86 21.17 -25.65
N ARG A 222 22.78 21.77 -24.45
CA ARG A 222 22.06 23.00 -24.03
C ARG A 222 20.53 23.00 -23.75
N LYS A 223 20.31 23.32 -22.47
CA LYS A 223 19.45 24.38 -21.89
C LYS A 223 17.93 24.21 -21.96
N GLN A 224 17.35 23.90 -20.80
CA GLN A 224 16.19 24.64 -20.31
C GLN A 224 16.44 25.19 -18.90
N ARG A 225 15.82 26.35 -18.68
CA ARG A 225 16.08 27.37 -17.65
C ARG A 225 15.92 26.85 -16.23
N TRP A 226 16.97 27.08 -15.44
CA TRP A 226 16.90 27.24 -14.00
C TRP A 226 16.28 28.62 -13.70
N HIS A 227 15.21 28.68 -12.91
CA HIS A 227 14.74 29.93 -12.30
C HIS A 227 15.34 30.00 -10.88
N PRO A 228 16.23 30.96 -10.58
CA PRO A 228 16.67 31.20 -9.22
C PRO A 228 15.55 31.92 -8.43
N GLN A 229 15.37 31.51 -7.18
CA GLN A 229 14.60 32.23 -6.17
C GLN A 229 15.11 33.68 -6.02
N PRO A 230 14.26 34.65 -5.66
CA PRO A 230 14.68 36.04 -5.52
C PRO A 230 15.64 36.23 -4.31
N PRO A 231 16.54 37.23 -4.37
CA PRO A 231 17.60 37.41 -3.39
C PRO A 231 17.07 37.86 -2.03
N ILE A 232 17.60 37.27 -0.96
CA ILE A 232 17.46 37.74 0.42
C ILE A 232 18.21 39.07 0.53
N GLY A 233 17.46 40.16 0.74
CA GLY A 233 18.01 41.49 1.02
C GLY A 233 18.62 41.59 2.42
N PRO A 234 19.47 42.59 2.69
CA PRO A 234 20.33 42.63 3.87
C PRO A 234 19.56 42.96 5.15
N LEU A 235 19.92 42.26 6.24
CA LEU A 235 19.51 42.55 7.62
C LEU A 235 20.00 43.94 8.05
N PRO A 236 19.19 44.76 8.75
CA PRO A 236 19.69 45.96 9.37
C PRO A 236 20.38 45.64 10.71
N ILE A 237 21.65 46.03 10.78
CA ILE A 237 22.39 46.26 12.02
C ILE A 237 21.79 47.51 12.68
N ILE A 238 21.27 47.39 13.90
CA ILE A 238 21.09 48.53 14.81
C ILE A 238 21.86 48.22 16.10
N LEU A 239 23.05 48.81 16.18
CA LEU A 239 23.72 49.15 17.44
C LEU A 239 23.29 50.58 17.80
N ARG A 240 22.69 50.78 18.97
CA ARG A 240 22.94 51.98 19.79
C ARG A 240 22.94 51.64 21.27
N LEU A 241 23.93 52.26 21.91
CA LEU A 241 24.39 52.19 23.29
C LEU A 241 23.55 53.03 24.27
N ASN A 242 23.71 52.66 25.55
CA ASN A 242 23.53 53.44 26.78
C ASN A 242 22.09 53.83 27.18
N ASP A 243 21.67 53.84 28.45
CA ASP A 243 22.40 53.88 29.71
C ASP A 243 21.47 53.47 30.89
N SER A 244 22.06 52.91 31.95
CA SER A 244 21.70 53.12 33.37
C SER A 244 20.27 52.85 33.88
N PHE A 245 20.08 51.85 34.76
CA PHE A 245 19.77 52.08 36.19
C PHE A 245 19.77 50.78 37.03
N ARG A 246 20.40 50.89 38.21
CA ARG A 246 20.53 49.91 39.30
C ARG A 246 19.18 49.54 39.94
N ARG A 247 19.01 48.28 40.38
CA ARG A 247 18.93 47.94 41.82
C ARG A 247 18.87 46.43 42.09
N VAL A 248 19.89 45.99 42.81
CA VAL A 248 19.87 44.86 43.74
C VAL A 248 18.86 45.15 44.87
N LYS A 249 18.07 44.15 45.29
CA LYS A 249 17.83 43.86 46.71
C LYS A 249 17.43 42.39 46.91
N SER A 250 18.18 41.78 47.83
CA SER A 250 18.02 40.51 48.49
C SER A 250 16.91 40.54 49.55
N SER A 251 16.25 39.40 49.73
CA SER A 251 15.95 38.77 51.04
C SER A 251 15.39 37.39 50.77
#